data_AF-A0A2E8WUU5-F1
#
_entry.id   AF-A0A2E8WUU5-F1
#
_cell.length_a   1.000
_cell.length_b   1.000
_cell.length_c   1.000
_cell.angle_alpha   90.00
_cell.angle_beta   90.00
_cell.angle_gamma   90.00
#
_symmetry.space_group_name_H-M   'P 1'
#
loop_
_entity.id
_entity.type
_entity.pdbx_description
1 polymer ?
#
loop_
_entity_poly.entity_id
_entity_poly.type
_entity_poly.pdbx_seq_one_letter_code
_entity_poly.pdbx_strand_id
1 'polypeptide(L)'
;MVLFLSLFLLLLAFRSITISIASIIMNLLSVGASYGLLVLVFQKGFLIDIIGFQQVDQLEFWLPLFMFSILFGLSMDYHVFMLSRIKENYDQTRSTDNSVAFGLRKTASIITGAALIMVAVFGGFALGEITFFQSMGFGLGAAVLIDATIVRSILVPSVMKILGTKAWYLPGWLNWLPNISIEGSTEKE
;
A
#
# COMPACT_ATOMS: atom_id res chain seq x y z
N MET A 1 16.71 1.16 -10.62
CA MET A 1 17.31 1.14 -9.27
C MET A 1 16.27 1.15 -8.15
N VAL A 2 15.32 2.09 -8.13
CA VAL A 2 14.30 2.18 -7.05
C VAL A 2 13.49 0.89 -6.87
N LEU A 3 12.97 0.30 -7.96
CA LEU A 3 12.26 -1.00 -7.91
C LEU A 3 13.09 -2.16 -7.34
N PHE A 4 14.41 -2.12 -7.58
CA PHE A 4 15.32 -3.18 -7.13
C PHE A 4 15.63 -3.02 -5.64
N LEU A 5 15.84 -1.76 -5.21
CA LEU A 5 16.04 -1.42 -3.80
C LEU A 5 14.78 -1.70 -2.98
N SER A 6 13.61 -1.39 -3.53
CA SER A 6 12.31 -1.64 -2.92
C SER A 6 12.07 -3.15 -2.79
N LEU A 7 12.30 -3.95 -3.84
CA LEU A 7 12.24 -5.41 -3.80
C LEU A 7 13.19 -6.00 -2.74
N PHE A 8 14.41 -5.48 -2.63
CA PHE A 8 15.39 -5.93 -1.64
C PHE A 8 14.95 -5.60 -0.21
N LEU A 9 14.44 -4.39 0.03
CA LEU A 9 13.91 -3.94 1.33
C LEU A 9 12.70 -4.79 1.76
N LEU A 10 11.81 -5.14 0.82
CA LEU A 10 10.68 -6.03 1.08
C LEU A 10 11.09 -7.46 1.39
N LEU A 11 12.07 -7.99 0.65
CA LEU A 11 12.57 -9.33 0.88
C LEU A 11 13.16 -9.45 2.29
N LEU A 12 13.81 -8.38 2.76
CA LEU A 12 14.33 -8.28 4.13
C LEU A 12 13.22 -8.10 5.18
N ALA A 13 12.23 -7.24 4.92
CA ALA A 13 11.18 -6.91 5.88
C ALA A 13 10.14 -8.04 6.07
N PHE A 14 9.73 -8.69 4.98
CA PHE A 14 8.63 -9.65 5.00
C PHE A 14 9.08 -11.09 5.08
N ARG A 15 10.33 -11.38 4.71
CA ARG A 15 10.92 -12.72 4.72
C ARG A 15 10.09 -13.77 3.96
N SER A 16 9.11 -13.34 3.16
CA SER A 16 8.19 -14.17 2.38
C SER A 16 8.12 -13.61 0.96
N ILE A 17 8.75 -14.34 0.03
CA ILE A 17 8.86 -13.95 -1.38
C ILE A 17 7.48 -13.79 -2.01
N THR A 18 6.53 -14.67 -1.66
CA THR A 18 5.19 -14.67 -2.25
C THR A 18 4.40 -13.42 -1.84
N ILE A 19 4.49 -13.04 -0.56
CA ILE A 19 3.82 -11.83 -0.06
C ILE A 19 4.48 -10.59 -0.67
N SER A 20 5.83 -10.52 -0.66
CA SER A 20 6.55 -9.39 -1.25
C SER A 20 6.22 -9.17 -2.74
N ILE A 21 6.15 -10.23 -3.54
CA ILE A 21 5.79 -10.12 -4.97
C ILE A 21 4.34 -9.62 -5.13
N ALA A 22 3.40 -10.22 -4.39
CA ALA A 22 2.00 -9.79 -4.44
C ALA A 22 1.85 -8.31 -4.06
N SER A 23 2.57 -7.86 -3.02
CA SER A 23 2.59 -6.47 -2.57
C SER A 23 3.12 -5.51 -3.64
N ILE A 24 4.18 -5.88 -4.36
CA ILE A 24 4.73 -5.05 -5.44
C ILE A 24 3.70 -4.92 -6.56
N ILE A 25 3.09 -6.04 -6.98
CA ILE A 25 2.09 -6.04 -8.06
C ILE A 25 0.90 -5.16 -7.69
N MET A 26 0.40 -5.27 -6.45
CA MET A 26 -0.71 -4.45 -5.96
C MET A 26 -0.36 -2.96 -5.95
N ASN A 27 0.82 -2.59 -5.44
CA ASN A 27 1.27 -1.20 -5.45
C ASN A 27 1.41 -0.65 -6.87
N LEU A 28 1.98 -1.45 -7.78
CA LEU A 28 2.15 -1.05 -9.18
C LEU A 28 0.78 -0.85 -9.86
N LEU A 29 -0.21 -1.68 -9.52
CA LEU A 29 -1.58 -1.54 -10.00
C LEU A 29 -2.23 -0.25 -9.49
N SER A 30 -2.11 0.07 -8.18
CA SER A 30 -2.63 1.31 -7.60
C SER A 30 -2.00 2.56 -8.24
N VAL A 31 -0.67 2.55 -8.40
CA VAL A 31 0.07 3.65 -9.05
C VAL A 31 -0.35 3.78 -10.51
N GLY A 32 -0.43 2.68 -11.24
CA GLY A 32 -0.87 2.67 -12.64
C GLY A 32 -2.30 3.19 -12.82
N ALA A 33 -3.21 2.76 -11.95
CA ALA A 33 -4.60 3.23 -11.96
C ALA A 33 -4.69 4.73 -11.64
N SER A 34 -3.96 5.21 -10.64
CA SER A 34 -3.95 6.63 -10.31
C SER A 34 -3.28 7.49 -11.38
N TYR A 35 -2.18 7.01 -11.99
CA TYR A 35 -1.58 7.69 -13.13
C TYR A 35 -2.52 7.74 -14.33
N GLY A 36 -3.28 6.67 -14.58
CA GLY A 36 -4.34 6.66 -15.57
C GLY A 36 -5.41 7.73 -15.30
N LEU A 37 -5.82 7.90 -14.03
CA LEU A 37 -6.73 8.97 -13.63
C LEU A 37 -6.12 10.37 -13.85
N LEU A 38 -4.84 10.56 -13.54
CA LEU A 38 -4.13 11.82 -13.81
C LEU A 38 -4.13 12.16 -15.29
N VAL A 39 -3.83 11.20 -16.17
CA VAL A 39 -3.87 11.38 -17.62
C VAL A 39 -5.29 11.75 -18.07
N LEU A 40 -6.32 11.09 -17.55
CA LEU A 40 -7.71 11.39 -17.90
C LEU A 40 -8.13 12.80 -17.46
N VAL A 41 -7.74 13.22 -16.26
CA VAL A 41 -8.15 14.52 -15.71
C VAL A 41 -7.34 15.66 -16.31
N PHE A 42 -6.01 15.58 -16.24
CA PHE A 42 -5.13 16.70 -16.60
C PHE A 42 -4.77 16.76 -18.09
N GLN A 43 -4.66 15.62 -18.79
CA GLN A 43 -4.36 15.63 -20.24
C GLN A 43 -5.64 15.61 -21.10
N LYS A 44 -6.60 14.73 -20.79
CA LYS A 44 -7.86 14.66 -21.57
C LYS A 44 -8.91 15.70 -21.17
N GLY A 45 -8.65 16.48 -20.13
CA GLY A 45 -9.55 17.54 -19.67
C GLY A 45 -10.84 17.06 -19.03
N PHE A 46 -10.93 15.77 -18.68
CA PHE A 46 -12.12 15.25 -18.03
C PHE A 46 -12.19 15.83 -16.61
N LEU A 47 -13.30 16.47 -16.24
CA LEU A 47 -13.52 17.03 -14.89
C LEU A 47 -12.76 18.33 -14.56
N ILE A 48 -12.04 18.93 -15.51
CA ILE A 48 -11.34 20.22 -15.31
C ILE A 48 -12.31 21.34 -14.94
N ASP A 49 -13.44 21.46 -15.65
CA ASP A 49 -14.42 22.53 -15.41
C ASP A 49 -15.16 22.41 -14.07
N ILE A 50 -15.21 21.20 -13.49
CA ILE A 50 -15.89 20.94 -12.22
C ILE A 50 -14.95 21.15 -11.03
N ILE A 51 -13.66 20.84 -11.20
CA ILE A 51 -12.67 20.88 -10.12
C ILE A 51 -11.81 22.15 -10.16
N GLY A 52 -11.78 22.88 -11.29
CA GLY A 52 -10.99 24.11 -11.45
C GLY A 52 -9.49 23.86 -11.61
N PHE A 53 -9.09 22.68 -12.08
CA PHE A 53 -7.68 22.34 -12.31
C PHE A 53 -7.14 22.95 -13.60
N GLN A 54 -5.84 23.23 -13.64
CA GLN A 54 -5.20 23.70 -14.87
C GLN A 54 -4.89 22.52 -15.80
N GLN A 55 -5.24 22.64 -17.08
CA GLN A 55 -4.89 21.64 -18.09
C GLN A 55 -3.37 21.64 -18.31
N VAL A 56 -2.78 20.44 -18.41
CA VAL A 56 -1.33 20.28 -18.58
C VAL A 56 -1.07 19.44 -19.82
N ASP A 57 -0.24 19.95 -20.72
CA ASP A 57 0.10 19.24 -21.96
C ASP A 57 0.90 17.95 -21.68
N GLN A 58 1.74 17.95 -20.64
CA GLN A 58 2.57 16.82 -20.27
C GLN A 58 2.61 16.63 -18.75
N LEU A 59 2.41 15.37 -18.32
CA LEU A 59 2.65 14.98 -16.95
C LEU A 59 4.14 14.79 -16.72
N GLU A 60 4.58 15.18 -15.54
CA GLU A 60 5.98 15.08 -15.17
C GLU A 60 6.42 13.62 -15.03
N PHE A 61 7.52 13.27 -15.70
CA PHE A 61 7.98 11.88 -15.81
C PHE A 61 8.38 11.26 -14.46
N TRP A 62 8.74 12.08 -13.46
CA TRP A 62 9.10 11.61 -12.11
C TRP A 62 7.87 11.37 -11.22
N LEU A 63 6.70 11.89 -11.59
CA LEU A 63 5.51 11.85 -10.76
C LEU A 63 5.03 10.39 -10.49
N PRO A 64 5.02 9.46 -11.47
CA PRO A 64 4.72 8.05 -11.21
C PRO A 64 5.74 7.36 -10.30
N LEU A 65 7.04 7.68 -10.49
CA LEU A 65 8.13 7.15 -9.65
C LEU A 65 8.01 7.64 -8.21
N PHE A 66 7.66 8.90 -8.04
CA PHE A 66 7.43 9.51 -6.75
C PHE A 66 6.21 8.92 -6.04
N MET A 67 5.08 8.82 -6.73
CA MET A 67 3.87 8.15 -6.23
C MET A 67 4.18 6.73 -5.79
N PHE A 68 4.83 5.94 -6.67
CA PHE A 68 5.25 4.60 -6.34
C PHE A 68 6.09 4.56 -5.06
N SER A 69 7.06 5.46 -4.93
CA SER A 69 7.94 5.48 -3.76
C SER A 69 7.17 5.78 -2.45
N ILE A 70 6.21 6.71 -2.49
CA ILE A 70 5.36 7.02 -1.33
C ILE A 70 4.41 5.87 -1.01
N LEU A 71 3.62 5.41 -1.99
CA LEU A 71 2.67 4.29 -1.80
C LEU A 71 3.37 3.05 -1.29
N PHE A 72 4.56 2.78 -1.82
CA PHE A 72 5.37 1.68 -1.39
C PHE A 72 5.83 1.81 0.07
N GLY A 73 6.31 2.98 0.48
CA GLY A 73 6.67 3.25 1.88
C GLY A 73 5.48 3.05 2.81
N LEU A 74 4.33 3.62 2.45
CA LEU A 74 3.08 3.46 3.21
C LEU A 74 2.63 1.99 3.27
N SER A 75 2.72 1.27 2.14
CA SER A 75 2.38 -0.15 2.02
C SER A 75 3.25 -1.04 2.92
N MET A 76 4.53 -0.68 3.10
CA MET A 76 5.43 -1.41 4.00
C MET A 76 4.96 -1.36 5.45
N ASP A 77 4.63 -0.16 5.94
CA ASP A 77 4.13 0.02 7.31
C ASP A 77 2.83 -0.79 7.50
N TYR A 78 1.95 -0.78 6.51
CA TYR A 78 0.69 -1.51 6.57
C TYR A 78 0.85 -3.03 6.59
N HIS A 79 1.70 -3.57 5.73
CA HIS A 79 1.90 -5.01 5.70
C HIS A 79 2.57 -5.48 6.99
N VAL A 80 3.51 -4.73 7.55
CA VAL A 80 4.12 -5.05 8.85
C VAL A 80 3.05 -5.08 9.95
N PHE A 81 2.21 -4.06 10.05
CA PHE A 81 1.12 -4.02 11.03
C PHE A 81 0.10 -5.14 10.84
N MET A 82 -0.33 -5.39 9.60
CA MET A 82 -1.33 -6.42 9.29
C MET A 82 -0.76 -7.82 9.53
N LEU A 83 0.46 -8.10 9.07
CA LEU A 83 1.11 -9.40 9.25
C LEU A 83 1.43 -9.69 10.71
N SER A 84 1.86 -8.68 11.48
CA SER A 84 2.07 -8.84 12.92
C SER A 84 0.80 -9.34 13.61
N ARG A 85 -0.35 -8.69 13.34
CA ARG A 85 -1.64 -9.10 13.91
C ARG A 85 -2.15 -10.45 13.39
N ILE A 86 -1.92 -10.77 12.12
CA ILE A 86 -2.28 -12.09 11.58
C ILE A 86 -1.42 -13.17 12.26
N LYS A 87 -0.12 -12.93 12.46
CA LYS A 87 0.81 -13.86 13.11
C LYS A 87 0.44 -14.10 14.57
N GLU A 88 0.17 -13.04 15.34
CA GLU A 88 -0.31 -13.16 16.73
C GLU A 88 -1.53 -14.08 16.84
N ASN A 89 -2.50 -13.94 15.93
CA ASN A 89 -3.70 -14.78 15.95
C ASN A 89 -3.45 -16.20 15.42
N TYR A 90 -2.51 -16.36 14.48
CA TYR A 90 -2.10 -17.67 13.97
C TYR A 90 -1.36 -18.49 15.03
N ASP A 91 -0.49 -17.86 15.82
CA ASP A 91 0.23 -18.53 16.92
C ASP A 91 -0.75 -19.08 17.97
N GLN A 92 -1.90 -18.44 18.15
CA GLN A 92 -2.96 -18.88 19.06
C GLN A 92 -3.92 -19.91 18.44
N THR A 93 -4.31 -19.73 17.17
CA THR A 93 -5.43 -20.49 16.55
C THR A 93 -4.96 -21.62 15.62
N ARG A 94 -3.72 -21.58 15.15
CA ARG A 94 -3.13 -22.48 14.12
C ARG A 94 -3.96 -22.62 12.82
N SER A 95 -4.87 -21.68 12.56
CA SER A 95 -5.77 -21.68 11.40
C SER A 95 -5.51 -20.43 10.55
N THR A 96 -4.96 -20.62 9.35
CA THR A 96 -4.53 -19.53 8.47
C THR A 96 -5.68 -18.62 8.04
N ASP A 97 -6.82 -19.20 7.63
CA ASP A 97 -7.95 -18.45 7.10
C ASP A 97 -8.61 -17.57 8.17
N ASN A 98 -8.80 -18.11 9.38
CA ASN A 98 -9.36 -17.36 10.51
C ASN A 98 -8.41 -16.27 10.98
N SER A 99 -7.10 -16.52 10.95
CA SER A 99 -6.10 -15.50 11.33
C SER A 99 -6.04 -14.34 10.35
N VAL A 100 -6.15 -14.59 9.04
CA VAL A 100 -6.20 -13.53 8.02
C VAL A 100 -7.47 -12.71 8.15
N ALA A 101 -8.63 -13.35 8.30
CA ALA A 101 -9.91 -12.65 8.48
C ALA A 101 -9.93 -11.79 9.74
N PHE A 102 -9.39 -12.30 10.85
CA PHE A 102 -9.28 -11.58 12.11
C PHE A 102 -8.33 -10.38 12.02
N GLY A 103 -7.13 -10.58 11.47
CA GLY A 103 -6.14 -9.53 11.28
C GLY A 103 -6.70 -8.39 10.43
N LEU A 104 -7.32 -8.73 9.30
CA LEU A 104 -7.94 -7.75 8.41
C LEU A 104 -9.02 -6.93 9.12
N ARG A 105 -9.94 -7.60 9.84
CA ARG A 105 -11.03 -6.94 10.55
C ARG A 105 -10.54 -6.00 11.65
N LYS A 106 -9.49 -6.39 12.38
CA LYS A 106 -8.96 -5.59 13.49
C LYS A 106 -8.17 -4.38 13.01
N THR A 107 -7.43 -4.51 11.91
CA THR A 107 -6.62 -3.40 11.39
C THR A 107 -7.40 -2.46 10.47
N ALA A 108 -8.54 -2.91 9.90
CA ALA A 108 -9.31 -2.14 8.92
C ALA A 108 -9.66 -0.71 9.37
N SER A 109 -10.12 -0.51 10.62
CA SER A 109 -10.52 0.83 11.07
C SER A 109 -9.34 1.81 11.19
N ILE A 110 -8.21 1.35 11.73
CA ILE A 110 -7.00 2.16 11.92
C ILE A 110 -6.47 2.60 10.55
N ILE A 111 -6.42 1.66 9.61
CA ILE A 111 -5.93 1.92 8.26
C ILE A 111 -6.86 2.89 7.52
N THR A 112 -8.17 2.65 7.53
CA THR A 112 -9.12 3.54 6.84
C THR A 112 -9.07 4.94 7.43
N GLY A 113 -8.87 5.07 8.75
CA GLY A 113 -8.62 6.36 9.41
C GLY A 113 -7.36 7.06 8.89
N ALA A 114 -6.23 6.34 8.82
CA ALA A 114 -4.98 6.88 8.29
C ALA A 114 -5.09 7.28 6.81
N ALA A 115 -5.77 6.45 6.00
CA ALA A 115 -6.03 6.74 4.59
C ALA A 115 -6.88 8.01 4.43
N LEU A 116 -7.91 8.20 5.26
CA LEU A 116 -8.77 9.36 5.22
C LEU A 116 -8.01 10.66 5.55
N ILE A 117 -7.10 10.61 6.53
CA ILE A 117 -6.22 11.74 6.85
C ILE A 117 -5.30 12.06 5.67
N MET A 118 -4.68 11.06 5.06
CA MET A 118 -3.81 11.27 3.88
C MET A 118 -4.56 11.85 2.70
N VAL A 119 -5.76 11.36 2.41
CA VAL A 119 -6.61 11.88 1.34
C VAL A 119 -7.00 13.33 1.62
N ALA A 120 -7.28 13.70 2.87
CA ALA A 120 -7.56 15.08 3.24
C ALA A 120 -6.32 15.99 3.02
N VAL A 121 -5.13 15.53 3.42
CA VAL A 121 -3.88 16.29 3.24
C VAL A 121 -3.54 16.46 1.76
N PHE A 122 -3.58 15.38 0.97
CA PHE A 122 -3.32 15.44 -0.47
C PHE A 122 -4.41 16.16 -1.24
N GLY A 123 -5.66 16.09 -0.80
CA GLY A 123 -6.76 16.91 -1.30
C GLY A 123 -6.49 18.41 -1.07
N GLY A 124 -5.91 18.78 0.07
CA GLY A 124 -5.44 20.13 0.33
C GLY A 124 -4.35 20.58 -0.67
N PHE A 125 -3.40 19.71 -1.00
CA PHE A 125 -2.41 20.00 -2.05
C PHE A 125 -3.04 20.11 -3.45
N ALA A 126 -4.08 19.31 -3.71
CA ALA A 126 -4.81 19.36 -4.97
C ALA A 126 -5.47 20.73 -5.19
N LEU A 127 -5.88 21.42 -4.13
CA LEU A 127 -6.47 22.78 -4.18
C LEU A 127 -5.44 23.90 -4.36
N GLY A 128 -4.14 23.59 -4.42
CA GLY A 128 -3.09 24.59 -4.63
C GLY A 128 -3.21 25.27 -6.00
N GLU A 129 -2.69 26.48 -6.12
CA GLU A 129 -2.70 27.24 -7.39
C GLU A 129 -1.63 26.77 -8.39
N ILE A 130 -0.62 26.05 -7.91
CA ILE A 130 0.48 25.54 -8.73
C ILE A 130 0.11 24.14 -9.24
N THR A 131 0.08 23.98 -10.57
CA THR A 131 -0.20 22.73 -11.30
C THR A 131 0.57 21.52 -10.79
N PHE A 132 1.80 21.75 -10.33
CA PHE A 132 2.62 20.74 -9.67
C PHE A 132 1.95 20.15 -8.42
N PHE A 133 1.48 21.00 -7.49
CA PHE A 133 0.79 20.54 -6.29
C PHE A 133 -0.59 19.95 -6.62
N GLN A 134 -1.28 20.47 -7.64
CA GLN A 134 -2.57 19.94 -8.09
C GLN A 134 -2.46 18.48 -8.55
N SER A 135 -1.56 18.22 -9.50
CA SER A 135 -1.34 16.89 -10.08
C SER A 135 -0.76 15.91 -9.04
N MET A 136 0.18 16.34 -8.21
CA MET A 136 0.73 15.53 -7.14
C MET A 136 -0.32 15.17 -6.09
N GLY A 137 -1.08 16.15 -5.60
CA GLY A 137 -2.13 15.96 -4.60
C GLY A 137 -3.25 15.05 -5.10
N PHE A 138 -3.74 15.29 -6.32
CA PHE A 138 -4.76 14.43 -6.93
C PHE A 138 -4.24 13.00 -7.14
N GLY A 139 -3.03 12.85 -7.69
CA GLY A 139 -2.42 11.55 -7.96
C GLY A 139 -2.20 10.73 -6.68
N LEU A 140 -1.59 11.33 -5.66
CA LEU A 140 -1.37 10.65 -4.38
C LEU A 140 -2.68 10.33 -3.67
N GLY A 141 -3.62 11.28 -3.63
CA GLY A 141 -4.94 11.08 -3.03
C GLY A 141 -5.71 9.94 -3.69
N ALA A 142 -5.77 9.92 -5.02
CA ALA A 142 -6.43 8.87 -5.79
C ALA A 142 -5.75 7.51 -5.59
N ALA A 143 -4.41 7.47 -5.57
CA ALA A 143 -3.68 6.22 -5.38
C ALA A 143 -3.88 5.63 -3.98
N VAL A 144 -3.85 6.46 -2.94
CA VAL A 144 -4.13 6.05 -1.56
C VAL A 144 -5.57 5.58 -1.41
N LEU A 145 -6.54 6.27 -2.04
CA LEU A 145 -7.93 5.84 -2.07
C LEU A 145 -8.08 4.45 -2.70
N ILE A 146 -7.50 4.24 -3.87
CA ILE A 146 -7.52 2.97 -4.58
C ILE A 146 -6.87 1.86 -3.74
N ASP A 147 -5.72 2.14 -3.13
CA ASP A 147 -5.03 1.17 -2.29
C ASP A 147 -5.86 0.78 -1.05
N ALA A 148 -6.33 1.79 -0.30
CA ALA A 148 -7.09 1.58 0.93
C ALA A 148 -8.44 0.90 0.69
N THR A 149 -9.08 1.13 -0.46
CA THR A 149 -10.40 0.57 -0.78
C THR A 149 -10.29 -0.70 -1.63
N ILE A 150 -9.84 -0.59 -2.87
CA ILE A 150 -9.85 -1.67 -3.86
C ILE A 150 -8.79 -2.71 -3.50
N VAL A 151 -7.54 -2.28 -3.31
CA VAL A 151 -6.46 -3.23 -3.05
C VAL A 151 -6.72 -3.96 -1.74
N ARG A 152 -7.03 -3.23 -0.68
CA ARG A 152 -7.17 -3.84 0.65
C ARG A 152 -8.48 -4.57 0.88
N SER A 153 -9.61 -4.06 0.42
CA SER A 153 -10.91 -4.69 0.68
C SER A 153 -11.17 -5.87 -0.25
N ILE A 154 -10.51 -5.91 -1.41
CA ILE A 154 -10.80 -6.91 -2.44
C ILE A 154 -9.55 -7.72 -2.79
N LEU A 155 -8.46 -7.08 -3.24
CA LEU A 155 -7.30 -7.82 -3.75
C LEU A 155 -6.55 -8.57 -2.65
N VAL A 156 -6.28 -7.95 -1.50
CA VAL A 156 -5.55 -8.58 -0.39
C VAL A 156 -6.25 -9.84 0.11
N PRO A 157 -7.55 -9.84 0.47
CA PRO A 157 -8.26 -11.06 0.86
C PRO A 157 -8.28 -12.11 -0.24
N SER A 158 -8.49 -11.68 -1.49
CA SER A 158 -8.58 -12.60 -2.64
C SER A 158 -7.24 -13.29 -2.89
N VAL A 159 -6.14 -12.55 -2.87
CA VAL A 159 -4.79 -13.09 -3.01
C VAL A 159 -4.44 -13.98 -1.84
N MET A 160 -4.71 -13.58 -0.60
CA MET A 160 -4.49 -14.44 0.57
C MET A 160 -5.29 -15.74 0.49
N LYS A 161 -6.54 -15.69 0.02
CA LYS A 161 -7.38 -16.88 -0.19
C LYS A 161 -6.86 -17.80 -1.31
N ILE A 162 -6.34 -17.22 -2.40
CA ILE A 162 -5.73 -17.99 -3.51
C ILE A 162 -4.40 -18.61 -3.09
N LEU A 163 -3.59 -17.90 -2.30
CA LEU A 163 -2.30 -18.39 -1.82
C LEU A 163 -2.46 -19.41 -0.68
N GLY A 164 -3.51 -19.34 0.14
CA GLY A 164 -3.78 -20.28 1.24
C GLY A 164 -2.57 -20.48 2.15
N THR A 165 -2.21 -21.74 2.45
CA THR A 165 -1.01 -22.10 3.24
C THR A 165 0.31 -21.77 2.55
N LYS A 166 0.34 -21.53 1.23
CA LYS A 166 1.56 -21.07 0.51
C LYS A 166 1.86 -19.58 0.70
N ALA A 167 0.92 -18.80 1.27
CA ALA A 167 1.17 -17.41 1.65
C ALA A 167 2.33 -17.30 2.67
N TRP A 168 2.45 -18.31 3.53
CA TRP A 168 3.48 -18.42 4.57
C TRP A 168 4.70 -19.22 4.12
N TYR A 169 4.82 -19.57 2.83
CA TYR A 169 5.94 -20.36 2.37
C TYR A 169 7.23 -19.55 2.47
N LEU A 170 8.00 -19.86 3.51
CA LEU A 170 9.32 -19.34 3.78
C LEU A 170 10.32 -20.42 3.29
N PRO A 171 11.06 -20.18 2.21
CA PRO A 171 12.08 -21.11 1.77
C PRO A 171 13.12 -21.36 2.89
N GLY A 172 13.48 -22.63 3.15
CA GLY A 172 14.27 -23.04 4.33
C GLY A 172 15.69 -22.44 4.45
N TRP A 173 16.31 -22.02 3.35
CA TRP A 173 17.58 -21.27 3.33
C TRP A 173 17.51 -19.87 3.97
N LEU A 174 16.32 -19.31 4.19
CA LEU A 174 16.13 -17.99 4.80
C LEU A 174 15.78 -18.07 6.29
N ASN A 175 15.98 -19.22 6.94
CA ASN A 175 15.81 -19.42 8.38
C ASN A 175 16.89 -18.75 9.25
N TRP A 176 17.95 -18.20 8.65
CA TRP A 176 19.04 -17.52 9.36
C TRP A 176 18.74 -16.08 9.81
N LEU A 177 17.69 -15.45 9.30
CA LEU A 177 17.31 -14.09 9.71
C LEU A 177 16.87 -14.06 11.20
N PRO A 178 17.49 -13.23 12.05
CA PRO A 178 17.14 -13.13 13.46
C PRO A 178 15.71 -12.60 13.63
N ASN A 179 15.03 -13.09 14.66
CA ASN A 179 13.66 -12.70 15.02
C ASN A 179 13.72 -11.31 15.66
N ILE A 180 13.67 -10.25 14.84
CA ILE A 180 13.65 -8.88 15.35
C ILE A 180 12.23 -8.60 15.84
N SER A 181 11.97 -8.95 17.09
CA SER A 181 10.81 -8.50 17.85
C SER A 181 10.90 -6.99 17.99
N ILE A 182 10.22 -6.25 17.10
CA ILE A 182 10.11 -4.78 17.20
C ILE A 182 9.05 -4.39 18.26
N GLU A 183 8.31 -5.37 18.80
CA GLU A 183 7.57 -5.20 20.04
C GLU A 183 8.55 -5.33 21.21
N GLY A 184 8.88 -4.20 21.85
CA GLY A 184 9.48 -4.20 23.17
C GLY A 184 8.64 -5.08 24.10
N SER A 185 9.31 -5.93 24.87
CA SER A 185 8.71 -6.74 25.91
C SER A 185 7.84 -5.86 26.80
N THR A 186 6.51 -5.93 26.66
CA THR A 186 5.61 -5.58 27.76
C THR A 186 5.86 -6.61 28.85
N GLU A 187 6.81 -6.25 29.70
CA GLU A 187 7.12 -6.84 30.98
C GLU A 187 5.84 -6.83 31.81
N LYS A 188 5.40 -8.04 32.18
CA LYS A 188 4.38 -8.23 33.21
C LYS A 188 5.06 -8.01 34.56
N GLU A 189 4.57 -7.03 35.31
CA GLU A 189 4.45 -7.13 36.77
C GLU A 189 3.00 -6.85 37.17
#